data_AF-A0A0W1SV70-F1
#
_entry.id   AF-A0A0W1SV70-F1
#
_cell.length_a   1.000
_cell.length_b   1.000
_cell.length_c   1.000
_cell.angle_alpha   90.00
_cell.angle_beta   90.00
_cell.angle_gamma   90.00
#
_symmetry.space_group_name_H-M   'P 1'
#
loop_
_entity.id
_entity.type
_entity.pdbx_description
1 polymer ?
#
loop_
_entity_poly.entity_id
_entity_poly.type
_entity_poly.pdbx_seq_one_letter_code
_entity_poly.pdbx_strand_id
1 'polypeptide(L)'
;MTLTAAQQKIEVAIRSICEDNKFATVEDITNRVPLSRQAVLDNVDIVAAEHDYIQYKHVGEAKVYYVTDFKLEPIRTNDTDAVVRLESDTDADYAEVRTAPKYSEFDFGVHWYDYKLNEIENHVPTDTELGQVMSRYATTPVTLKFYST
;
A
#
# COMPACT_ATOMS: atom_id res chain seq x y z
N MET A 1 11.46 -5.26 12.90
CA MET A 1 10.55 -5.49 14.06
C MET A 1 9.12 -5.28 13.57
N THR A 2 8.09 -5.57 14.37
CA THR A 2 6.70 -5.19 14.00
C THR A 2 6.48 -3.74 14.43
N LEU A 3 6.03 -2.89 13.52
CA LEU A 3 5.69 -1.50 13.85
C LEU A 3 4.56 -1.44 14.88
N THR A 4 4.57 -0.40 15.71
CA THR A 4 3.44 -0.08 16.59
C THR A 4 2.28 0.52 15.79
N ALA A 5 1.07 0.49 16.34
CA ALA A 5 -0.11 1.10 15.70
C ALA A 5 0.08 2.60 15.38
N ALA A 6 0.88 3.34 16.16
CA ALA A 6 1.20 4.74 15.85
C ALA A 6 2.16 4.86 14.66
N GLN A 7 3.14 3.96 14.56
CA GLN A 7 4.12 3.91 13.48
C GLN A 7 3.48 3.48 12.16
N GLN A 8 2.56 2.50 12.18
CA GLN A 8 1.78 2.11 11.00
C GLN A 8 0.98 3.29 10.44
N LYS A 9 0.32 4.08 11.29
CA LYS A 9 -0.40 5.29 10.84
C LYS A 9 0.52 6.31 10.18
N ILE A 10 1.73 6.47 10.69
CA ILE A 10 2.74 7.38 10.11
C ILE A 10 3.24 6.85 8.77
N GLU A 11 3.50 5.54 8.65
CA GLU A 11 3.89 4.88 7.40
C GLU A 11 2.83 5.08 6.31
N VAL A 12 1.56 4.77 6.62
CA VAL A 12 0.42 4.96 5.71
C VAL A 12 0.29 6.43 5.30
N ALA A 13 0.44 7.36 6.24
CA ALA A 13 0.39 8.79 5.93
C ALA A 13 1.52 9.24 5.01
N ILE A 14 2.78 8.86 5.27
CA ILE A 14 3.92 9.18 4.39
C ILE A 14 3.64 8.66 2.99
N ARG A 15 3.19 7.42 2.89
CA ARG A 15 2.90 6.75 1.62
C ARG A 15 1.79 7.42 0.83
N SER A 16 0.69 7.80 1.48
CA SER A 16 -0.43 8.51 0.84
C SER A 16 -0.01 9.91 0.39
N ILE A 17 0.70 10.66 1.26
CA ILE A 17 1.20 11.99 0.89
C ILE A 17 2.18 11.92 -0.28
N CYS A 18 3.04 10.89 -0.30
CA CYS A 18 4.03 10.69 -1.36
C CYS A 18 3.44 10.27 -2.71
N GLU A 19 2.16 9.89 -2.76
CA GLU A 19 1.45 9.68 -4.04
C GLU A 19 1.01 11.00 -4.64
N ASP A 20 0.37 11.84 -3.84
CA ASP A 20 -0.13 13.14 -4.27
C ASP A 20 1.01 14.16 -4.47
N ASN A 21 2.07 14.04 -3.66
CA ASN A 21 3.22 14.93 -3.61
C ASN A 21 4.50 14.11 -3.68
N LYS A 22 5.59 14.64 -4.22
CA LYS A 22 6.85 13.85 -4.32
C LYS A 22 7.51 13.54 -2.96
N PHE A 23 7.06 14.19 -1.88
CA PHE A 23 7.61 14.05 -0.54
C PHE A 23 6.56 14.46 0.51
N ALA A 24 6.75 14.00 1.74
CA ALA A 24 5.98 14.35 2.92
C ALA A 24 6.86 15.09 3.94
N THR A 25 6.34 16.16 4.53
CA THR A 25 6.98 16.81 5.69
C THR A 25 6.37 16.31 7.00
N VAL A 26 7.05 16.55 8.12
CA VAL A 26 6.48 16.26 9.47
C VAL A 26 5.14 16.97 9.68
N GLU A 27 4.99 18.18 9.15
CA GLU A 27 3.75 18.95 9.25
C GLU A 27 2.62 18.28 8.47
N ASP A 28 2.89 17.85 7.23
CA ASP A 28 1.90 17.15 6.40
C ASP A 28 1.45 15.83 7.07
N ILE A 29 2.41 15.06 7.59
CA ILE A 29 2.13 13.81 8.31
C ILE A 29 1.26 14.11 9.53
N THR A 30 1.62 15.11 10.34
CA THR A 30 0.86 15.52 11.53
C THR A 30 -0.56 15.94 11.19
N ASN A 31 -0.78 16.60 10.05
CA ASN A 31 -2.12 17.00 9.60
C ASN A 31 -2.96 15.80 9.12
N ARG A 32 -2.33 14.68 8.77
CA ARG A 32 -3.00 13.49 8.22
C ARG A 32 -3.33 12.44 9.27
N VAL A 33 -2.57 12.37 10.36
CA VAL A 33 -2.75 11.38 11.42
C VAL A 33 -3.29 12.00 12.71
N PRO A 34 -4.10 11.28 13.51
CA PRO A 34 -4.59 11.77 14.80
C PRO A 34 -3.51 11.64 15.89
N LEU A 35 -2.31 12.16 15.65
CA LEU A 35 -1.17 12.16 16.58
C LEU A 35 -0.66 13.58 16.80
N SER A 36 -0.03 13.84 17.95
CA SER A 36 0.63 15.12 18.18
C SER A 36 1.88 15.25 17.33
N ARG A 37 2.29 16.48 17.01
CA ARG A 37 3.53 16.76 16.27
C ARG A 37 4.76 16.10 16.93
N GLN A 38 4.83 16.10 18.26
CA GLN A 38 5.92 15.46 18.99
C GLN A 38 5.89 13.94 18.81
N ALA A 39 4.71 13.31 18.89
CA ALA A 39 4.59 11.88 18.65
C ALA A 39 4.98 11.48 17.22
N VAL A 40 4.68 12.33 16.22
CA VAL A 40 5.16 12.14 14.85
C VAL A 40 6.69 12.22 14.79
N LEU A 41 7.29 13.28 15.34
CA LEU A 41 8.76 13.45 15.39
C LEU A 41 9.47 12.26 16.05
N ASP A 42 8.92 11.75 17.15
CA ASP A 42 9.51 10.64 17.90
C ASP A 42 9.48 9.30 17.14
N ASN A 43 8.55 9.14 16.19
CA ASN A 43 8.31 7.87 15.51
C ASN A 43 8.68 7.86 14.03
N VAL A 44 8.63 9.00 13.34
CA VAL A 44 8.79 9.08 11.88
C VAL A 44 10.17 8.60 11.41
N ASP A 45 11.22 8.86 12.18
CA ASP A 45 12.57 8.38 11.87
C ASP A 45 12.73 6.87 12.13
N ILE A 46 11.98 6.31 13.09
CA ILE A 46 11.92 4.86 13.33
C ILE A 46 11.22 4.17 12.17
N VAL A 47 10.10 4.74 11.70
CA VAL A 47 9.39 4.27 10.50
C VAL A 47 10.33 4.28 9.29
N ALA A 48 11.06 5.37 9.05
CA ALA A 48 12.02 5.42 7.95
C ALA A 48 13.20 4.44 8.11
N ALA A 49 13.59 4.09 9.35
CA ALA A 49 14.69 3.17 9.60
C ALA A 49 14.28 1.68 9.46
N GLU A 50 13.04 1.34 9.82
CA GLU A 50 12.51 -0.02 9.70
C GLU A 50 12.12 -0.40 8.26
N HIS A 51 11.99 0.61 7.38
CA HIS A 51 11.51 0.45 6.01
C HIS A 51 12.51 0.99 4.99
N ASP A 52 13.04 0.11 4.15
CA ASP A 52 14.05 0.38 3.12
C ASP A 52 13.59 1.34 2.00
N TYR A 53 12.27 1.49 1.88
CA TYR A 53 11.62 2.26 0.83
C TYR A 53 11.22 3.68 1.24
N ILE A 54 11.21 3.99 2.55
CA ILE A 54 10.97 5.34 3.05
C ILE A 54 12.34 5.95 3.32
N GLN A 55 12.74 6.87 2.46
CA GLN A 55 13.97 7.62 2.67
C GLN A 55 13.65 9.04 3.13
N TYR A 56 14.64 9.67 3.75
CA TYR A 56 14.54 11.08 4.09
C TYR A 56 15.74 11.85 3.55
N LYS A 57 15.53 13.14 3.31
CA LYS A 57 16.57 14.11 2.99
C LYS A 57 16.33 15.39 3.75
N HIS A 58 17.41 16.13 4.00
CA HIS A 58 17.32 17.48 4.52
C HIS A 58 17.18 18.46 3.35
N VAL A 59 16.16 19.31 3.41
CA VAL A 59 15.94 20.45 2.51
C VAL A 59 15.95 21.70 3.37
N GLY A 60 17.12 22.35 3.45
CA GLY A 60 17.36 23.40 4.45
C GLY A 60 17.34 22.80 5.86
N GLU A 61 16.56 23.40 6.76
CA GLU A 61 16.38 22.92 8.15
C GLU A 61 15.28 21.85 8.28
N ALA A 62 14.47 21.65 7.23
CA ALA A 62 13.39 20.68 7.24
C ALA A 62 13.87 19.29 6.81
N LYS A 63 13.36 18.26 7.48
CA LYS A 63 13.49 16.86 7.02
C LYS A 63 12.24 16.51 6.20
N VAL A 64 12.46 16.03 4.99
CA VAL A 64 11.40 15.56 4.09
C VAL A 64 11.56 14.06 3.87
N TYR A 65 10.44 13.35 3.91
CA TYR A 65 10.35 11.91 3.70
C TYR A 65 9.81 11.65 2.29
N TYR A 66 10.34 10.64 1.61
CA TYR A 66 9.89 10.27 0.28
C TYR A 66 9.95 8.76 0.12
N VAL A 67 9.04 8.25 -0.71
CA VAL A 67 8.99 6.85 -1.07
C VAL A 67 9.86 6.65 -2.31
N THR A 68 10.89 5.79 -2.23
CA THR A 68 11.86 5.62 -3.32
C THR A 68 11.36 4.77 -4.47
N ASP A 69 10.43 3.85 -4.23
CA ASP A 69 9.81 3.04 -5.27
C ASP A 69 8.35 2.76 -4.93
N PHE A 70 7.43 3.20 -5.80
CA PHE A 70 6.13 2.51 -5.91
C PHE A 70 6.38 1.23 -6.68
N LYS A 71 6.50 0.13 -5.95
CA LYS A 71 6.89 -1.16 -6.50
C LYS A 71 5.71 -1.86 -7.18
N LEU A 72 5.05 -1.21 -8.15
CA LEU A 72 4.01 -1.85 -8.96
C LEU A 72 4.61 -2.80 -10.00
N GLU A 73 5.73 -2.40 -10.60
CA GLU A 73 6.39 -3.17 -11.66
C GLU A 73 6.92 -4.54 -11.20
N PRO A 74 7.53 -4.70 -10.01
CA PRO A 74 8.02 -6.01 -9.58
C PRO A 74 6.91 -7.00 -9.19
N ILE A 75 5.68 -6.54 -8.96
CA ILE A 75 4.52 -7.41 -8.71
C ILE A 75 4.06 -8.06 -10.02
N ARG A 76 4.28 -7.41 -11.17
CA ARG A 76 3.77 -7.88 -12.46
C ARG A 76 4.42 -9.21 -12.87
N THR A 77 3.59 -10.21 -13.05
CA THR A 77 3.85 -11.49 -13.73
C THR A 77 3.37 -11.44 -15.18
N ASN A 78 3.65 -12.50 -15.95
CA ASN A 78 3.17 -12.61 -17.33
C ASN A 78 1.63 -12.69 -17.42
N ASP A 79 0.98 -13.09 -16.34
CA ASP A 79 -0.47 -13.28 -16.27
C ASP A 79 -1.18 -12.07 -15.63
N THR A 80 -0.44 -11.03 -15.22
CA THR A 80 -1.01 -9.82 -14.61
C THR A 80 -1.84 -9.03 -15.62
N ASP A 81 -3.11 -8.86 -15.29
CA ASP A 81 -3.98 -7.89 -15.95
C ASP A 81 -3.76 -6.49 -15.33
N ALA A 82 -3.82 -6.41 -14.00
CA ALA A 82 -3.69 -5.15 -13.28
C ALA A 82 -2.97 -5.30 -11.94
N VAL A 83 -2.32 -4.21 -11.51
CA VAL A 83 -1.86 -4.03 -10.14
C VAL A 83 -2.57 -2.80 -9.59
N VAL A 84 -3.23 -2.97 -8.46
CA VAL A 84 -3.96 -1.94 -7.74
C VAL A 84 -3.22 -1.69 -6.44
N ARG A 85 -2.90 -0.43 -6.16
CA ARG A 85 -2.49 -0.06 -4.81
C ARG A 85 -3.74 0.15 -3.97
N LEU A 86 -3.70 -0.38 -2.75
CA LEU A 86 -4.81 -0.32 -1.83
C LEU A 86 -4.65 0.88 -0.89
N GLU A 87 -5.73 1.63 -0.75
CA GLU A 87 -5.91 2.64 0.29
C GLU A 87 -6.68 1.97 1.44
N SER A 88 -5.98 1.17 2.25
CA SER A 88 -6.56 0.42 3.35
C SER A 88 -5.63 0.40 4.58
N ASP A 89 -6.22 0.22 5.76
CA ASP A 89 -5.51 0.07 7.04
C ASP A 89 -5.22 -1.41 7.37
N THR A 90 -5.32 -2.32 6.40
CA THR A 90 -5.05 -3.75 6.58
C THR A 90 -3.56 -4.08 6.37
N ASP A 91 -3.23 -5.37 6.38
CA ASP A 91 -1.93 -5.92 6.02
C ASP A 91 -1.64 -5.91 4.51
N ALA A 92 -2.64 -5.68 3.65
CA ALA A 92 -2.48 -5.63 2.21
C ALA A 92 -2.31 -4.20 1.68
N ASP A 93 -1.22 -3.99 0.94
CA ASP A 93 -0.85 -2.72 0.33
C ASP A 93 -1.07 -2.69 -1.17
N TYR A 94 -1.02 -3.85 -1.81
CA TYR A 94 -1.26 -4.00 -3.23
C TYR A 94 -2.13 -5.23 -3.50
N ALA A 95 -2.90 -5.17 -4.57
CA ALA A 95 -3.62 -6.29 -5.15
C ALA A 95 -3.17 -6.49 -6.60
N GLU A 96 -2.75 -7.69 -6.94
CA GLU A 96 -2.50 -8.11 -8.32
C GLU A 96 -3.71 -8.90 -8.82
N VAL A 97 -4.30 -8.44 -9.92
CA VAL A 97 -5.33 -9.18 -10.65
C VAL A 97 -4.63 -9.98 -11.74
N ARG A 98 -4.68 -11.31 -11.63
CA ARG A 98 -4.10 -12.25 -12.58
C ARG A 98 -5.17 -12.91 -13.42
N THR A 99 -4.86 -13.16 -14.68
CA THR A 99 -5.69 -14.01 -15.55
C THR A 99 -5.76 -15.41 -14.93
N ALA A 100 -6.97 -15.93 -14.75
CA ALA A 100 -7.14 -17.25 -14.17
C ALA A 100 -6.66 -18.35 -15.15
N PRO A 101 -6.28 -19.53 -14.64
CA PRO A 101 -5.92 -20.65 -15.50
C PRO A 101 -7.04 -21.01 -16.49
N LYS A 102 -6.67 -21.49 -17.68
CA LYS A 102 -7.59 -21.80 -18.80
C LYS A 102 -8.79 -22.70 -18.46
N TYR A 103 -8.71 -23.46 -17.37
CA TYR A 103 -9.76 -24.37 -16.90
C TYR A 103 -10.53 -23.86 -15.67
N SER A 104 -10.34 -22.60 -15.30
CA SER A 104 -11.06 -21.91 -14.24
C SER A 104 -12.47 -21.51 -14.69
N GLU A 105 -13.42 -21.48 -13.77
CA GLU A 105 -14.74 -20.87 -13.96
C GLU A 105 -14.72 -19.33 -13.78
N PHE A 106 -13.61 -18.80 -13.28
CA PHE A 106 -13.35 -17.36 -13.11
C PHE A 106 -12.45 -16.85 -14.24
N ASP A 107 -12.64 -15.61 -14.65
CA ASP A 107 -11.77 -14.91 -15.60
C ASP A 107 -10.45 -14.49 -14.92
N PHE A 108 -10.51 -14.13 -13.63
CA PHE A 108 -9.37 -13.58 -12.89
C PHE A 108 -9.26 -14.11 -11.45
N GLY A 109 -8.05 -14.11 -10.90
CA GLY A 109 -7.75 -14.32 -9.48
C GLY A 109 -7.05 -13.11 -8.89
N VAL A 110 -7.38 -12.76 -7.64
CA VAL A 110 -6.76 -11.63 -6.94
C VAL A 110 -5.76 -12.13 -5.91
N HIS A 111 -4.53 -11.63 -6.00
CA HIS A 111 -3.44 -11.89 -5.08
C HIS A 111 -3.10 -10.62 -4.30
N TRP A 112 -2.86 -10.76 -3.00
CA TRP A 112 -2.65 -9.64 -2.10
C TRP A 112 -1.19 -9.57 -1.68
N TYR A 113 -0.63 -8.37 -1.59
CA TYR A 113 0.77 -8.15 -1.27
C TYR A 113 0.91 -7.12 -0.16
N ASP A 114 1.82 -7.38 0.76
CA ASP A 114 2.28 -6.37 1.71
C ASP A 114 3.13 -5.32 0.97
N TYR A 115 3.51 -4.26 1.69
CA TYR A 115 4.32 -3.21 1.10
C TYR A 115 5.66 -3.73 0.54
N LYS A 116 6.23 -4.73 1.20
CA LYS A 116 7.51 -5.35 0.84
C LYS A 116 7.39 -6.30 -0.35
N LEU A 117 6.20 -6.45 -0.93
CA LEU A 117 5.85 -7.35 -2.03
C LEU A 117 5.86 -8.83 -1.65
N ASN A 118 5.67 -9.14 -0.37
CA ASN A 118 5.41 -10.51 0.02
C ASN A 118 3.93 -10.82 -0.23
N GLU A 119 3.66 -11.92 -0.91
CA GLU A 119 2.29 -12.39 -1.11
C GLU A 119 1.67 -12.80 0.23
N ILE A 120 0.46 -12.34 0.49
CA ILE A 120 -0.32 -12.61 1.70
C ILE A 120 -1.34 -13.69 1.36
N GLU A 121 -0.98 -14.95 1.62
CA GLU A 121 -1.80 -16.11 1.20
C GLU A 121 -3.19 -16.16 1.83
N ASN A 122 -3.37 -15.60 3.03
CA ASN A 122 -4.60 -15.69 3.82
C ASN A 122 -5.22 -14.31 4.12
N HIS A 123 -5.01 -13.33 3.24
CA HIS A 123 -5.65 -12.02 3.39
C HIS A 123 -7.16 -12.16 3.30
N VAL A 124 -7.88 -11.52 4.23
CA VAL A 124 -9.35 -11.42 4.17
C VAL A 124 -9.70 -10.00 3.73
N PRO A 125 -10.04 -9.78 2.45
CA PRO A 125 -10.25 -8.44 1.94
C PRO A 125 -11.51 -7.81 2.51
N THR A 126 -11.39 -6.53 2.85
CA THR A 126 -12.50 -5.68 3.28
C THR A 126 -13.35 -5.23 2.10
N ASP A 127 -14.60 -4.83 2.35
CA ASP A 127 -15.49 -4.26 1.32
C ASP A 127 -14.85 -3.07 0.57
N THR A 128 -14.03 -2.27 1.26
CA THR A 128 -13.29 -1.15 0.68
C THR A 128 -12.24 -1.62 -0.31
N GLU A 129 -11.43 -2.63 0.03
CA GLU A 129 -10.41 -3.19 -0.86
C GLU A 129 -11.03 -3.89 -2.07
N LEU A 130 -12.11 -4.64 -1.84
CA LEU A 130 -12.91 -5.23 -2.91
C LEU A 130 -13.42 -4.15 -3.85
N GLY A 131 -13.99 -3.06 -3.31
CA GLY A 131 -14.47 -1.92 -4.09
C GLY A 131 -13.37 -1.28 -4.95
N GLN A 132 -12.17 -1.11 -4.40
CA GLN A 132 -11.02 -0.56 -5.14
C GLN A 132 -10.60 -1.46 -6.31
N VAL A 133 -10.52 -2.77 -6.10
CA VAL A 133 -10.21 -3.75 -7.17
C VAL A 133 -11.33 -3.78 -8.22
N MET A 134 -12.59 -3.89 -7.79
CA MET A 134 -13.74 -4.01 -8.68
C MET A 134 -14.00 -2.73 -9.49
N SER A 135 -13.67 -1.55 -8.96
CA SER A 135 -13.85 -0.27 -9.66
C SER A 135 -13.18 -0.22 -11.04
N ARG A 136 -12.10 -0.99 -11.23
CA ARG A 136 -11.39 -1.14 -12.51
C ARG A 136 -12.22 -1.78 -13.60
N TYR A 137 -13.11 -2.70 -13.22
CA TYR A 137 -13.91 -3.52 -14.14
C TYR A 137 -15.39 -3.13 -14.12
N ALA A 138 -15.74 -1.97 -13.57
CA ALA A 138 -17.14 -1.52 -13.43
C ALA A 138 -17.93 -1.46 -14.76
N THR A 139 -17.23 -1.49 -15.91
CA THR A 139 -17.85 -1.44 -17.25
C THR A 139 -17.79 -2.76 -18.02
N THR A 140 -17.15 -3.81 -17.46
CA THR A 140 -16.95 -5.11 -18.13
C THR A 140 -17.49 -6.24 -17.26
N PRO A 141 -18.38 -7.11 -17.79
CA PRO A 141 -18.79 -8.30 -17.04
C PRO A 141 -17.62 -9.28 -16.95
N VAL A 142 -17.08 -9.47 -15.76
CA VAL A 142 -15.97 -10.39 -15.47
C VAL A 142 -16.26 -11.19 -14.19
N THR A 143 -15.80 -12.43 -14.10
CA THR A 143 -15.80 -13.22 -12.85
C THR A 143 -14.44 -13.17 -12.17
N LEU A 144 -14.39 -12.63 -10.95
CA LEU A 144 -13.19 -12.51 -10.13
C LEU A 144 -13.27 -13.46 -8.93
N LYS A 145 -12.22 -14.24 -8.70
CA LYS A 145 -12.06 -15.06 -7.50
C LYS A 145 -11.24 -14.31 -6.45
N PHE A 146 -11.84 -14.10 -5.29
CA PHE A 146 -11.14 -13.67 -4.08
C PHE A 146 -10.83 -14.89 -3.23
N TYR A 147 -9.58 -15.02 -2.79
CA TYR A 147 -9.17 -16.07 -1.87
C TYR A 147 -9.38 -15.54 -0.44
N SER A 148 -10.21 -16.25 0.34
CA SER A 148 -10.39 -16.07 1.79
C SER A 148 -10.66 -17.47 2.35
N THR A 149 -10.00 -17.82 3.45
CA THR A 149 -10.42 -18.97 4.28
C THR A 149 -11.70 -18.67 5.04
#